data_AF-A0A349MAV4-F1
#
_entry.id   AF-A0A349MAV4-F1
#
_cell.length_a   1.000
_cell.length_b   1.000
_cell.length_c   1.000
_cell.angle_alpha   90.00
_cell.angle_beta   90.00
_cell.angle_gamma   90.00
#
_symmetry.space_group_name_H-M   'P 1'
#
loop_
_entity.id
_entity.type
_entity.pdbx_description
1 polymer ?
#
loop_
_entity_poly.entity_id
_entity_poly.type
_entity_poly.pdbx_seq_one_letter_code
_entity_poly.pdbx_strand_id
1 'polypeptide(L)'
;MKLLRFLRRSSNNSEATAGGNRTLTPAELAAREAQQEAQKDVARAKAAKAAATNNPNRLRTSEEFRSAQRKKRNRRGINLADNQVGGLIREVLSGEILAREALVRQVPYLLFTSLLTILYLGLGYQTERILRDKQRTLEKLEEATAEEKTLRSDFESQLQQSRLARSTAELGLEQPTSPPILLPSNE
;
A
#
# COMPACT_ATOMS: atom_id res chain seq x y z
N MET A 1 3.04 -1.58 15.15
CA MET A 1 4.39 -1.30 14.61
C MET A 1 5.44 -1.85 15.57
N LYS A 2 6.25 -2.84 15.16
CA LYS A 2 7.45 -3.26 15.90
C LYS A 2 8.57 -3.59 14.91
N LEU A 3 9.70 -2.95 15.18
CA LEU A 3 10.86 -2.71 14.33
C LEU A 3 11.84 -3.90 14.26
N LEU A 4 12.66 -3.83 13.22
CA LEU A 4 13.75 -4.69 12.77
C LEU A 4 14.62 -5.36 13.85
N ARG A 5 15.02 -6.62 13.58
CA ARG A 5 16.23 -7.27 14.11
C ARG A 5 16.83 -8.15 13.01
N PHE A 6 18.03 -7.82 12.54
CA PHE A 6 19.25 -8.63 12.69
C PHE A 6 20.32 -8.22 11.67
N LEU A 7 21.37 -7.55 12.15
CA LEU A 7 22.67 -7.50 11.50
C LEU A 7 23.69 -7.94 12.56
N ARG A 8 24.26 -9.15 12.44
CA ARG A 8 25.38 -9.60 13.28
C ARG A 8 26.52 -10.03 12.36
N ARG A 9 27.53 -9.17 12.32
CA ARG A 9 28.79 -9.29 11.58
C ARG A 9 29.77 -10.17 12.37
N SER A 10 30.47 -11.04 11.66
CA SER A 10 31.47 -11.99 12.17
C SER A 10 32.79 -11.27 12.48
N SER A 11 33.43 -11.63 13.60
CA SER A 11 34.73 -11.13 14.04
C SER A 11 35.76 -12.26 13.99
N ASN A 12 36.94 -11.90 13.45
CA ASN A 12 38.22 -12.59 13.39
C ASN A 12 38.60 -13.35 14.67
N ASN A 13 39.41 -14.40 14.55
CA ASN A 13 40.74 -14.35 15.18
C ASN A 13 41.77 -15.28 14.52
N SER A 14 42.95 -14.71 14.35
CA SER A 14 44.24 -15.27 13.92
C SER A 14 45.10 -15.58 15.14
N GLU A 15 45.99 -16.59 15.07
CA GLU A 15 47.29 -16.69 15.80
C GLU A 15 47.93 -18.06 15.43
N ALA A 16 49.09 -18.14 14.75
CA ALA A 16 50.49 -17.90 15.20
C ALA A 16 51.03 -19.04 16.11
N THR A 17 51.76 -20.02 15.54
CA THR A 17 53.24 -20.21 15.55
C THR A 17 53.90 -20.57 16.89
N ALA A 18 54.46 -21.80 16.99
CA ALA A 18 55.75 -22.17 17.61
C ALA A 18 55.83 -23.72 17.65
N GLY A 19 56.88 -24.46 17.28
CA GLY A 19 58.30 -24.14 17.19
C GLY A 19 59.08 -24.92 18.26
N GLY A 20 59.51 -26.15 17.98
CA GLY A 20 60.50 -26.88 18.80
C GLY A 20 60.17 -28.37 19.03
N ASN A 21 61.12 -29.25 18.68
CA ASN A 21 61.09 -30.68 18.95
C ASN A 21 61.16 -30.95 20.46
N ARG A 22 60.03 -30.87 21.17
CA ARG A 22 59.87 -31.45 22.50
C ARG A 22 59.43 -32.90 22.33
N THR A 23 60.21 -33.84 22.84
CA THR A 23 59.74 -35.21 23.01
C THR A 23 58.52 -35.16 23.93
N LEU A 24 57.40 -35.69 23.44
CA LEU A 24 56.12 -35.73 24.14
C LEU A 24 56.32 -36.26 25.56
N THR A 25 55.90 -35.47 26.56
CA THR A 25 55.94 -35.91 27.95
C THR A 25 54.99 -37.09 28.15
N PRO A 26 55.22 -38.01 29.10
CA PRO A 26 54.38 -39.21 29.28
C PRO A 26 52.90 -38.87 29.55
N ALA A 27 52.63 -37.69 30.13
CA ALA A 27 51.27 -37.18 30.32
C ALA A 27 50.61 -36.72 29.00
N GLU A 28 51.36 -36.13 28.07
CA GLU A 28 50.85 -35.73 26.75
C GLU A 28 50.60 -36.95 25.85
N LEU A 29 51.37 -38.02 26.01
CA LEU A 29 51.16 -39.29 25.31
C LEU A 29 49.84 -39.96 25.74
N ALA A 30 49.58 -40.02 27.05
CA ALA A 30 48.30 -40.51 27.59
C ALA A 30 47.11 -39.62 27.19
N ALA A 31 47.29 -38.30 27.19
CA ALA A 31 46.25 -37.36 26.73
C ALA A 31 45.97 -37.52 25.22
N ARG A 32 47.01 -37.79 24.42
CA ARG A 32 46.86 -38.04 22.97
C ARG A 32 46.25 -39.41 22.69
N GLU A 33 46.53 -40.42 23.50
CA GLU A 33 45.87 -41.73 23.46
C GLU A 33 44.40 -41.62 23.84
N ALA A 34 44.06 -40.91 24.92
CA ALA A 34 42.67 -40.64 25.30
C ALA A 34 41.92 -39.83 24.23
N GLN A 35 42.58 -38.84 23.62
CA GLN A 35 42.00 -38.10 22.48
C GLN A 35 41.86 -38.96 21.22
N GLN A 36 42.80 -39.88 20.97
CA GLN A 36 42.70 -40.82 19.85
C GLN A 36 41.62 -41.87 20.09
N GLU A 37 41.41 -42.34 21.32
CA GLU A 37 40.33 -43.23 21.69
C GLU A 37 38.98 -42.52 21.56
N ALA A 38 38.85 -41.30 22.10
CA ALA A 38 37.64 -40.49 21.92
C ALA A 38 37.36 -40.16 20.44
N GLN A 39 38.39 -39.89 19.64
CA GLN A 39 38.24 -39.68 18.20
C GLN A 39 37.92 -40.97 17.46
N LYS A 40 38.48 -42.12 17.87
CA LYS A 40 38.12 -43.45 17.33
C LYS A 40 36.68 -43.80 17.68
N ASP A 41 36.17 -43.44 18.84
CA ASP A 41 34.78 -43.70 19.25
C ASP A 41 33.79 -42.78 18.54
N VAL A 42 34.13 -41.50 18.38
CA VAL A 42 33.34 -40.57 17.54
C VAL A 42 33.41 -40.97 16.06
N ALA A 43 34.56 -41.43 15.58
CA ALA A 43 34.72 -41.95 14.21
C ALA A 43 33.97 -43.27 14.01
N ARG A 44 33.97 -44.18 14.99
CA ARG A 44 33.17 -45.42 15.00
C ARG A 44 31.67 -45.11 15.08
N ALA A 45 31.26 -44.13 15.87
CA ALA A 45 29.87 -43.68 15.93
C ALA A 45 29.42 -42.98 14.63
N LYS A 46 30.28 -42.18 14.01
CA LYS A 46 30.03 -41.59 12.68
C LYS A 46 30.07 -42.63 11.57
N ALA A 47 30.98 -43.60 11.61
CA ALA A 47 31.09 -44.71 10.67
C ALA A 47 29.92 -45.69 10.82
N ALA A 48 29.42 -45.94 12.04
CA ALA A 48 28.19 -46.70 12.28
C ALA A 48 26.95 -45.95 11.75
N LYS A 49 26.90 -44.62 11.92
CA LYS A 49 25.84 -43.78 11.32
C LYS A 49 25.93 -43.73 9.78
N ALA A 50 27.14 -43.73 9.21
CA ALA A 50 27.42 -43.76 7.77
C ALA A 50 27.19 -45.14 7.13
N ALA A 51 27.50 -46.23 7.84
CA ALA A 51 27.19 -47.60 7.43
C ALA A 51 25.68 -47.84 7.47
N ALA A 52 24.98 -47.27 8.46
CA ALA A 52 23.53 -47.35 8.59
C ALA A 52 22.76 -46.43 7.61
N THR A 53 23.45 -45.64 6.78
CA THR A 53 22.85 -44.83 5.70
C THR A 53 22.79 -45.57 4.36
N ASN A 54 23.51 -46.69 4.21
CA ASN A 54 23.61 -47.47 2.95
C ASN A 54 22.58 -48.61 2.82
N ASN A 55 21.49 -48.59 3.60
CA ASN A 55 20.42 -49.57 3.47
C ASN A 55 19.20 -48.95 2.77
N PRO A 56 18.83 -49.40 1.55
CA PRO A 56 17.76 -48.79 0.75
C PRO A 56 16.38 -48.88 1.42
N ASN A 57 16.20 -49.73 2.44
CA ASN A 57 14.90 -49.96 3.09
C ASN A 57 14.68 -49.22 4.42
N ARG A 58 15.66 -48.44 4.90
CA ARG A 58 15.52 -47.66 6.14
C ARG A 58 14.50 -46.50 6.01
N LEU A 59 14.19 -46.13 4.77
CA LEU A 59 13.23 -45.09 4.37
C LEU A 59 11.76 -45.40 4.71
N ARG A 60 11.40 -46.67 4.96
CA ARG A 60 10.01 -47.06 5.25
C ARG A 60 9.67 -47.20 6.74
N THR A 61 10.65 -47.51 7.60
CA THR A 61 10.37 -47.90 9.00
C THR A 61 11.05 -47.05 10.05
N SER A 62 11.91 -46.08 9.69
CA SER A 62 12.53 -45.23 10.70
C SER A 62 11.55 -44.21 11.28
N GLU A 63 11.68 -43.97 12.59
CA GLU A 63 10.96 -42.92 13.31
C GLU A 63 11.26 -41.53 12.75
N GLU A 64 12.41 -41.36 12.09
CA GLU A 64 12.80 -40.14 11.39
C GLU A 64 11.93 -39.88 10.15
N PHE A 65 11.55 -40.91 9.38
CA PHE A 65 10.60 -40.72 8.26
C PHE A 65 9.19 -40.43 8.77
N ARG A 66 8.74 -41.10 9.83
CA ARG A 66 7.42 -40.82 10.44
C ARG A 66 7.37 -39.43 11.06
N SER A 67 8.44 -38.97 11.71
CA SER A 67 8.52 -37.62 12.28
C SER A 67 8.72 -36.56 11.20
N ALA A 68 9.48 -36.82 10.14
CA ALA A 68 9.59 -35.96 8.97
C ALA A 68 8.26 -35.84 8.22
N GLN A 69 7.51 -36.94 8.07
CA GLN A 69 6.19 -36.97 7.45
C GLN A 69 5.13 -36.27 8.32
N ARG A 70 5.17 -36.44 9.66
CA ARG A 70 4.37 -35.66 10.61
C ARG A 70 4.68 -34.16 10.54
N LYS A 71 5.96 -33.78 10.50
CA LYS A 71 6.39 -32.38 10.39
C LYS A 71 6.01 -31.76 9.04
N LYS A 72 6.06 -32.54 7.94
CA LYS A 72 5.62 -32.12 6.61
C LYS A 72 4.10 -32.02 6.49
N ARG A 73 3.34 -32.88 7.18
CA ARG A 73 1.87 -32.81 7.28
C ARG A 73 1.40 -31.60 8.08
N ASN A 74 2.02 -31.34 9.23
CA ASN A 74 1.71 -30.16 10.05
C ASN A 74 2.06 -28.85 9.31
N ARG A 75 3.15 -28.82 8.54
CA ARG A 75 3.49 -27.66 7.68
C ARG A 75 2.49 -27.42 6.54
N ARG A 76 1.91 -28.47 5.96
CA ARG A 76 0.87 -28.33 4.91
C ARG A 76 -0.47 -27.86 5.45
N GLY A 77 -0.86 -28.29 6.66
CA GLY A 77 -2.09 -27.82 7.30
C GLY A 77 -2.07 -26.34 7.66
N ILE A 78 -0.90 -25.81 8.04
CA ILE A 78 -0.74 -24.40 8.40
C ILE A 78 -0.82 -23.48 7.15
N ASN A 79 -0.23 -23.90 6.02
CA ASN A 79 -0.28 -23.11 4.78
C ASN A 79 -1.63 -23.17 4.04
N LEU A 80 -2.49 -24.15 4.33
CA LEU A 80 -3.86 -24.19 3.81
C LEU A 80 -4.81 -23.26 4.58
N ALA A 81 -4.51 -23.02 5.87
CA ALA A 81 -5.33 -22.16 6.73
C ALA A 81 -5.23 -20.67 6.36
N ASP A 82 -4.09 -20.24 5.80
CA ASP A 82 -3.86 -18.84 5.40
C ASP A 82 -4.67 -18.44 4.15
N ASN A 83 -5.18 -19.43 3.39
CA ASN A 83 -6.00 -19.22 2.19
C ASN A 83 -7.49 -19.50 2.41
N GLN A 84 -7.98 -19.41 3.65
CA GLN A 84 -9.40 -19.61 3.94
C GLN A 84 -10.29 -18.64 3.14
N VAL A 85 -9.84 -17.38 2.99
CA VAL A 85 -10.54 -16.37 2.18
C VAL A 85 -10.56 -16.75 0.69
N GLY A 86 -9.44 -17.26 0.16
CA GLY A 86 -9.37 -17.71 -1.23
C GLY A 86 -10.25 -18.94 -1.51
N GLY A 87 -10.35 -19.86 -0.54
CA GLY A 87 -11.26 -21.01 -0.60
C GLY A 87 -12.72 -20.57 -0.65
N LEU A 88 -13.11 -19.63 0.22
CA LEU A 88 -14.47 -19.08 0.25
C LEU A 88 -14.83 -18.31 -1.02
N ILE A 89 -13.92 -17.48 -1.56
CA ILE A 89 -14.16 -16.78 -2.83
C ILE A 89 -14.36 -17.78 -3.98
N ARG A 90 -13.54 -18.85 -4.02
CA ARG A 90 -13.71 -19.93 -5.00
C ARG A 90 -15.04 -20.65 -4.83
N GLU A 91 -15.47 -20.92 -3.60
CA GLU A 91 -16.75 -21.56 -3.29
C GLU A 91 -17.94 -20.69 -3.71
N VAL A 92 -17.89 -19.38 -3.46
CA VAL A 92 -18.89 -18.40 -3.92
C VAL A 92 -18.93 -18.34 -5.45
N LEU A 93 -17.77 -18.24 -6.11
CA LEU A 93 -17.67 -18.12 -7.56
C LEU A 93 -18.05 -19.42 -8.28
N SER A 94 -17.78 -20.58 -7.66
CA SER A 94 -18.20 -21.90 -8.15
C SER A 94 -19.70 -22.17 -7.95
N GLY A 95 -20.41 -21.30 -7.22
CA GLY A 95 -21.85 -21.41 -7.02
C GLY A 95 -22.27 -22.48 -6.00
N GLU A 96 -21.34 -23.14 -5.32
CA GLU A 96 -21.64 -24.17 -4.33
C GLU A 96 -22.37 -23.59 -3.10
N ILE A 97 -22.06 -22.34 -2.75
CA ILE A 97 -22.83 -21.57 -1.76
C ILE A 97 -24.24 -21.25 -2.28
N LEU A 98 -24.38 -20.92 -3.57
CA LEU A 98 -25.67 -20.62 -4.18
C LEU A 98 -26.57 -21.86 -4.28
N ALA A 99 -26.00 -23.06 -4.39
CA ALA A 99 -26.71 -24.32 -4.47
C ALA A 99 -27.37 -24.74 -3.13
N ARG A 100 -27.06 -24.06 -2.01
CA ARG A 100 -27.79 -24.28 -0.75
C ARG A 100 -29.24 -23.88 -0.91
N GLU A 101 -30.14 -24.80 -0.59
CA GLU A 101 -31.60 -24.68 -0.75
C GLU A 101 -32.18 -23.40 -0.11
N ALA A 102 -31.61 -22.96 1.02
CA ALA A 102 -31.97 -21.71 1.69
C ALA A 102 -31.58 -20.43 0.90
N LEU A 103 -30.46 -20.47 0.17
CA LEU A 103 -29.96 -19.37 -0.65
C LEU A 103 -30.60 -19.35 -2.03
N VAL A 104 -30.87 -20.52 -2.63
CA VAL A 104 -31.63 -20.63 -3.89
C VAL A 104 -32.98 -19.92 -3.77
N ARG A 105 -33.65 -20.06 -2.63
CA ARG A 105 -34.94 -19.39 -2.36
C ARG A 105 -34.85 -17.85 -2.34
N GLN A 106 -33.66 -17.29 -2.06
CA GLN A 106 -33.41 -15.85 -1.98
C GLN A 106 -32.73 -15.27 -3.25
N VAL A 107 -32.47 -16.10 -4.27
CA VAL A 107 -31.91 -15.66 -5.56
C VAL A 107 -32.61 -14.43 -6.16
N PRO A 108 -33.96 -14.32 -6.22
CA PRO A 108 -34.60 -13.14 -6.80
C PRO A 108 -34.28 -11.85 -6.02
N TYR A 109 -34.11 -11.92 -4.69
CA TYR A 109 -33.73 -10.77 -3.86
C TYR A 109 -32.26 -10.35 -4.09
N LEU A 110 -31.36 -11.32 -4.26
CA LEU A 110 -29.96 -11.04 -4.61
C LEU A 110 -29.84 -10.40 -6.00
N LEU A 111 -30.61 -10.86 -6.97
CA LEU A 111 -30.67 -10.24 -8.31
C LEU A 111 -31.21 -8.82 -8.25
N PHE A 112 -32.26 -8.58 -7.46
CA PHE A 112 -32.78 -7.23 -7.23
C PHE A 112 -31.71 -6.30 -6.63
N THR A 113 -30.98 -6.78 -5.63
CA THR A 113 -29.92 -6.00 -4.97
C THR A 113 -28.73 -5.74 -5.89
N SER A 114 -28.35 -6.74 -6.71
CA SER A 114 -27.30 -6.59 -7.71
C SER A 114 -27.68 -5.55 -8.77
N LEU A 115 -28.93 -5.60 -9.26
CA LEU A 115 -29.46 -4.59 -10.18
C LEU A 115 -29.44 -3.19 -9.55
N LEU A 116 -29.87 -3.08 -8.28
CA LEU A 116 -29.82 -1.81 -7.55
C LEU A 116 -28.39 -1.30 -7.39
N THR A 117 -27.42 -2.20 -7.21
CA THR A 117 -25.99 -1.87 -7.12
C THR A 117 -25.46 -1.31 -8.43
N ILE A 118 -25.82 -1.94 -9.56
CA ILE A 118 -25.44 -1.45 -10.90
C ILE A 118 -26.07 -0.08 -11.16
N LEU A 119 -27.36 0.09 -10.82
CA LEU A 119 -28.06 1.36 -10.97
C LEU A 119 -27.41 2.46 -10.12
N TYR A 120 -27.04 2.14 -8.88
CA TYR A 120 -26.34 3.05 -7.97
C TYR A 120 -24.98 3.49 -8.54
N LEU A 121 -24.21 2.56 -9.10
CA LEU A 121 -22.95 2.88 -9.78
C LEU A 121 -23.18 3.81 -10.98
N GLY A 122 -24.22 3.55 -11.78
CA GLY A 122 -24.58 4.41 -12.91
C GLY A 122 -24.91 5.84 -12.47
N LEU A 123 -25.63 5.99 -11.37
CA LEU A 123 -25.95 7.29 -10.77
C LEU A 123 -24.69 8.02 -10.26
N GLY A 124 -23.76 7.29 -9.66
CA GLY A 124 -22.46 7.81 -9.24
C GLY A 124 -21.67 8.40 -10.41
N TYR A 125 -21.60 7.68 -11.52
CA TYR A 125 -20.89 8.14 -12.73
C TYR A 125 -21.48 9.43 -13.31
N GLN A 126 -22.82 9.53 -13.34
CA GLN A 126 -23.49 10.75 -13.83
C GLN A 126 -23.21 11.96 -12.92
N THR A 127 -23.15 11.73 -11.61
CA THR A 127 -22.87 12.79 -10.62
C THR A 127 -21.48 13.38 -10.82
N GLU A 128 -20.47 12.55 -11.09
CA GLU A 128 -19.11 13.00 -11.34
C GLU A 128 -18.99 13.89 -12.58
N ARG A 129 -19.71 13.56 -13.66
CA ARG A 129 -19.78 14.39 -14.87
C ARG A 129 -20.40 15.75 -14.58
N ILE A 130 -21.55 15.77 -13.92
CA ILE A 130 -22.25 17.00 -13.54
C ILE A 130 -21.37 17.87 -12.63
N LEU A 131 -20.64 17.25 -11.70
CA LEU A 131 -19.76 17.97 -10.78
C LEU A 131 -18.62 18.68 -11.54
N ARG A 132 -17.98 17.98 -12.49
CA ARG A 132 -16.95 18.60 -13.36
C ARG A 132 -17.51 19.74 -14.19
N ASP A 133 -18.67 19.56 -14.80
CA ASP A 133 -19.29 20.59 -15.64
C ASP A 133 -19.69 21.82 -14.82
N LYS A 134 -20.17 21.62 -13.59
CA LYS A 134 -20.44 22.71 -12.64
C LYS A 134 -19.18 23.49 -12.32
N GLN A 135 -18.07 22.82 -12.02
CA GLN A 135 -16.79 23.49 -11.73
C GLN A 135 -16.34 24.35 -12.93
N ARG A 136 -16.37 23.79 -14.14
CA ARG A 136 -16.03 24.55 -15.36
C ARG A 136 -16.95 25.74 -15.61
N THR A 137 -18.23 25.60 -15.28
CA THR A 137 -19.21 26.69 -15.44
C THR A 137 -18.96 27.80 -14.41
N LEU A 138 -18.63 27.44 -13.17
CA LEU A 138 -18.29 28.40 -12.12
C LEU A 138 -17.01 29.17 -12.45
N GLU A 139 -15.96 28.49 -12.95
CA GLU A 139 -14.73 29.14 -13.41
C GLU A 139 -15.03 30.19 -14.49
N LYS A 140 -15.86 29.83 -15.49
CA LYS A 140 -16.26 30.77 -16.56
C LYS A 140 -17.10 31.94 -16.04
N LEU A 141 -17.97 31.69 -15.07
CA LEU A 141 -18.79 32.73 -14.46
C LEU A 141 -17.93 33.73 -13.66
N GLU A 142 -16.94 33.22 -12.93
CA GLU A 142 -15.98 34.04 -12.18
C GLU A 142 -15.15 34.92 -13.12
N GLU A 143 -14.63 34.34 -14.20
CA GLU A 143 -13.88 35.08 -15.24
C GLU A 143 -14.75 36.19 -15.86
N ALA A 144 -15.96 35.86 -16.32
CA ALA A 144 -16.87 36.84 -16.92
C ALA A 144 -17.24 37.98 -15.94
N THR A 145 -17.36 37.65 -14.65
CA THR A 145 -17.62 38.66 -13.60
C THR A 145 -16.40 39.54 -13.36
N ALA A 146 -15.19 39.00 -13.44
CA ALA A 146 -13.96 39.77 -13.34
C ALA A 146 -13.78 40.72 -14.53
N GLU A 147 -14.09 40.25 -15.74
CA GLU A 147 -14.10 41.08 -16.95
C GLU A 147 -15.10 42.24 -16.83
N GLU A 148 -16.35 41.97 -16.41
CA GLU A 148 -17.36 43.02 -16.21
C GLU A 148 -16.90 44.07 -15.20
N LYS A 149 -16.38 43.65 -14.04
CA LYS A 149 -15.87 44.57 -13.02
C LYS A 149 -14.72 45.42 -13.54
N THR A 150 -13.84 44.85 -14.35
CA THR A 150 -12.70 45.58 -14.93
C THR A 150 -13.19 46.62 -15.93
N LEU A 151 -14.04 46.23 -16.89
CA LEU A 151 -14.62 47.14 -17.88
C LEU A 151 -15.43 48.26 -17.23
N ARG A 152 -16.21 47.92 -16.21
CA ARG A 152 -16.98 48.88 -15.43
C ARG A 152 -16.08 49.85 -14.69
N SER A 153 -15.01 49.38 -14.05
CA SER A 153 -14.02 50.23 -13.39
C SER A 153 -13.36 51.21 -14.37
N ASP A 154 -13.01 50.74 -15.57
CA ASP A 154 -12.44 51.58 -16.61
C ASP A 154 -13.43 52.67 -17.08
N PHE A 155 -14.69 52.30 -17.29
CA PHE A 155 -15.75 53.24 -17.66
C PHE A 155 -16.03 54.26 -16.55
N GLU A 156 -16.16 53.81 -15.31
CA GLU A 156 -16.35 54.68 -14.15
C GLU A 156 -15.16 55.64 -13.99
N SER A 157 -13.93 55.17 -14.25
CA SER A 157 -12.73 56.01 -14.24
C SER A 157 -12.78 57.13 -15.28
N GLN A 158 -13.29 56.84 -16.48
CA GLN A 158 -13.49 57.87 -17.51
C GLN A 158 -14.58 58.87 -17.12
N LEU A 159 -15.65 58.42 -16.44
CA LEU A 159 -16.74 59.28 -15.96
C LEU A 159 -16.37 60.13 -14.73
N GLN A 160 -15.22 59.90 -14.08
CA GLN A 160 -14.81 60.69 -12.92
C GLN A 160 -14.77 62.17 -13.28
N GLN A 161 -15.44 63.01 -12.49
CA GLN A 161 -15.59 64.45 -12.74
C GLN A 161 -14.25 65.15 -13.00
N SER A 162 -13.18 64.75 -12.30
CA SER A 162 -11.84 65.30 -12.49
C SER A 162 -11.19 64.92 -13.82
N ARG A 163 -11.40 63.69 -14.32
CA ARG A 163 -10.92 63.25 -15.64
C ARG A 163 -11.79 63.81 -16.74
N LEU A 164 -13.10 63.77 -16.57
CA LEU A 164 -14.07 64.36 -17.49
C LEU A 164 -13.77 65.84 -17.70
N ALA A 165 -13.68 66.64 -16.63
CA ALA A 165 -13.37 68.07 -16.71
C ALA A 165 -12.05 68.36 -17.46
N ARG A 166 -11.02 67.53 -17.26
CA ARG A 166 -9.75 67.66 -18.01
C ARG A 166 -9.92 67.34 -19.50
N SER A 167 -10.65 66.28 -19.83
CA SER A 167 -10.88 65.89 -21.24
C SER A 167 -11.76 66.89 -21.98
N THR A 168 -12.75 67.48 -21.30
CA THR A 168 -13.67 68.44 -21.91
C THR A 168 -13.12 69.87 -21.91
N ALA A 169 -12.06 70.16 -21.14
CA ALA A 169 -11.37 71.45 -21.17
C ALA A 169 -10.76 71.76 -22.54
N GLU A 170 -10.29 70.74 -23.28
CA GLU A 170 -9.81 70.91 -24.67
C GLU A 170 -10.91 71.38 -25.62
N LEU A 171 -12.17 71.09 -25.29
CA LEU A 171 -13.36 71.52 -26.03
C LEU A 171 -13.91 72.86 -25.52
N GLY A 172 -13.27 73.49 -24.52
CA GLY A 172 -13.70 74.75 -23.91
C GLY A 172 -14.97 74.66 -23.06
N LEU A 173 -15.36 73.44 -22.63
CA LEU A 173 -16.55 73.21 -21.81
C LEU A 173 -16.18 73.15 -20.33
N GLU A 174 -16.86 73.95 -19.50
CA GLU A 174 -16.65 73.98 -18.05
C GLU A 174 -17.78 73.29 -17.27
N GLN A 175 -17.42 72.62 -16.18
CA GLN A 175 -18.39 71.93 -15.33
C GLN A 175 -19.06 72.93 -14.36
N PRO A 176 -20.40 72.97 -14.26
CA PRO A 176 -21.09 73.87 -13.33
C PRO A 176 -20.83 73.45 -11.87
N THR A 177 -20.26 74.35 -11.08
CA THR A 177 -19.90 74.14 -9.66
C THR A 177 -21.08 74.39 -8.71
N SER A 178 -22.09 75.13 -9.15
CA SER A 178 -23.28 75.44 -8.37
C SER A 178 -24.44 74.49 -8.69
N PRO A 179 -25.23 74.06 -7.69
CA PRO A 179 -26.41 73.24 -7.92
C PRO A 179 -27.46 74.00 -8.78
N PRO A 180 -28.24 73.28 -9.61
CA PRO A 180 -29.27 73.88 -10.46
C PRO A 180 -30.41 74.48 -9.62
N ILE A 181 -30.86 75.67 -10.01
CA ILE A 181 -31.97 76.40 -9.38
C ILE A 181 -33.27 76.03 -10.09
N LEU A 182 -34.28 75.61 -9.32
CA LEU A 182 -35.63 75.39 -9.84
C LEU A 182 -36.28 76.74 -10.12
N LEU A 183 -36.65 76.97 -11.38
CA LEU A 183 -37.47 78.13 -11.74
C LEU A 183 -38.92 77.87 -11.30
N PRO A 184 -39.59 78.81 -10.60
CA PRO A 184 -41.01 78.67 -10.33
C PRO A 184 -41.76 78.63 -11.66
N SER A 185 -42.60 77.62 -11.86
CA SER A 185 -43.57 77.59 -12.94
C SER A 185 -44.59 78.70 -12.67
N ASN A 186 -44.53 79.77 -13.47
CA ASN A 186 -45.53 80.81 -13.46
C ASN A 186 -46.84 80.18 -13.94
N GLU A 187 -47.80 80.03 -13.03
CA GLU A 187 -49.21 79.78 -13.35
C GLU A 187 -49.89 81.08 -13.79
#